data_AF-A0A933UUC5-F1
#
_entry.id   AF-A0A933UUC5-F1
#
_cell.length_a   1.000
_cell.length_b   1.000
_cell.length_c   1.000
_cell.angle_alpha   90.00
_cell.angle_beta   90.00
_cell.angle_gamma   90.00
#
_symmetry.space_group_name_H-M   'P 1'
#
loop_
_entity.id
_entity.type
_entity.pdbx_description
1 polymer ?
#
loop_
_entity_poly.entity_id
_entity_poly.type
_entity_poly.pdbx_seq_one_letter_code
_entity_poly.pdbx_strand_id
1 'polypeptide(L)'
;MLAEFLPGLKPELVIWTYYEGNDVWMRSGRGRRGDLEREGNVTTLLAYLEPDYSQDLIGRMPAVQAALREWLARQAPSSPADEDLGLEQKTARSKVRGAVTLQHTLALLKGTWDGSTGSEAGSRRERERYARHREAVDGDLQLFERSLRKAHTLIRQRSARPVFLYLPSIESFLRSRGEHPLRNSVLGMAQTIGFEVIDMRDIFLRTGQPFDNYAFGRHGGHFSPLGHARVAQTIEQVLVSPAN
;
A
#
# COMPACT_ATOMS: atom_id res chain seq x y z
N MET A 1 11.97 -2.84 -9.00
CA MET A 1 12.00 -1.36 -8.94
C MET A 1 13.24 -0.83 -8.23
N LEU A 2 13.51 -1.21 -6.97
CA LEU A 2 14.70 -0.73 -6.24
C LEU A 2 16.04 -1.04 -6.96
N ALA A 3 16.15 -2.22 -7.59
CA ALA A 3 17.32 -2.59 -8.40
C ALA A 3 17.59 -1.66 -9.61
N GLU A 4 16.57 -0.96 -10.11
CA GLU A 4 16.69 -0.08 -11.28
C GLU A 4 17.20 1.31 -10.90
N PHE A 5 16.68 1.86 -9.79
CA PHE A 5 16.93 3.24 -9.41
C PHE A 5 18.08 3.38 -8.42
N LEU A 6 18.24 2.42 -7.52
CA LEU A 6 19.24 2.52 -6.47
C LEU A 6 20.68 2.60 -6.99
N PRO A 7 21.10 1.94 -8.10
CA PRO A 7 22.45 2.12 -8.64
C PRO A 7 22.78 3.55 -9.06
N GLY A 8 21.79 4.32 -9.52
CA GLY A 8 21.95 5.73 -9.92
C GLY A 8 21.79 6.72 -8.77
N LEU A 9 21.38 6.26 -7.59
CA LEU A 9 21.16 7.07 -6.41
C LEU A 9 22.22 6.75 -5.34
N LYS A 10 22.54 7.73 -4.50
CA LYS A 10 23.40 7.53 -3.32
C LYS A 10 22.63 7.91 -2.06
N PRO A 11 21.52 7.22 -1.73
CA PRO A 11 20.76 7.57 -0.55
C PRO A 11 21.53 7.14 0.70
N GLU A 12 21.42 7.93 1.76
CA GLU A 12 21.86 7.54 3.10
C GLU A 12 20.78 6.68 3.80
N LEU A 13 19.53 6.80 3.36
CA LEU A 13 18.34 6.18 3.94
C LEU A 13 17.40 5.67 2.85
N VAL A 14 16.85 4.47 3.02
CA VAL A 14 15.75 3.95 2.20
C VAL A 14 14.61 3.52 3.11
N ILE A 15 13.45 4.13 2.92
CA ILE A 15 12.22 3.81 3.67
C ILE A 15 11.33 2.91 2.80
N TRP A 16 11.11 1.68 3.25
CA TRP A 16 10.10 0.78 2.72
C TRP A 16 8.78 1.04 3.43
N THR A 17 7.78 1.55 2.72
CA THR A 17 6.45 1.78 3.28
C THR A 17 5.57 0.56 3.06
N TYR A 18 4.98 0.04 4.14
CA TYR A 18 4.04 -1.08 4.09
C TYR A 18 2.68 -0.64 4.63
N TYR A 19 1.61 -0.92 3.90
CA TYR A 19 0.25 -0.62 4.32
C TYR A 19 -0.56 -1.90 4.43
N GLU A 20 -1.26 -2.13 5.53
CA GLU A 20 -1.95 -3.41 5.81
C GLU A 20 -2.80 -3.98 4.66
N GLY A 21 -3.38 -3.14 3.79
CA GLY A 21 -4.23 -3.57 2.69
C GLY A 21 -3.57 -3.65 1.30
N ASN A 22 -2.24 -3.64 1.19
CA ASN A 22 -1.54 -3.66 -0.11
C ASN A 22 -1.11 -5.07 -0.55
N ASP A 23 -0.03 -5.62 0.02
CA ASP A 23 0.82 -6.64 -0.60
C ASP A 23 0.30 -8.04 -0.29
N VAL A 24 0.14 -8.35 1.00
CA VAL A 24 -0.11 -9.72 1.49
C VAL A 24 -1.58 -9.94 1.86
N TRP A 25 -2.23 -8.94 2.45
CA TRP A 25 -3.56 -9.12 3.04
C TRP A 25 -4.72 -8.74 2.13
N MET A 26 -5.86 -9.38 2.39
CA MET A 26 -7.12 -9.05 1.74
C MET A 26 -7.71 -7.75 2.26
N ARG A 27 -8.05 -6.85 1.34
CA ARG A 27 -8.92 -5.72 1.69
C ARG A 27 -10.29 -6.24 2.14
N SER A 28 -10.72 -5.80 3.31
CA SER A 28 -12.06 -6.08 3.87
C SER A 28 -13.14 -5.79 2.80
N GLY A 29 -14.08 -6.73 2.65
CA GLY A 29 -15.25 -6.56 1.77
C GLY A 29 -15.09 -6.83 0.27
N ARG A 30 -13.87 -7.01 -0.30
CA ARG A 30 -13.72 -7.25 -1.76
C ARG A 30 -13.34 -8.67 -2.19
N GLY A 31 -13.01 -9.55 -1.23
CA GLY A 31 -12.76 -10.97 -1.50
C GLY A 31 -11.54 -11.25 -2.40
N ARG A 32 -10.65 -10.27 -2.56
CA ARG A 32 -9.39 -10.39 -3.32
C ARG A 32 -8.21 -10.37 -2.34
N ARG A 33 -7.15 -11.15 -2.61
CA ARG A 33 -5.88 -11.07 -1.86
C ARG A 33 -5.14 -9.78 -2.22
N GLY A 34 -4.04 -9.54 -1.53
CA GLY A 34 -3.19 -8.39 -1.79
C GLY A 34 -2.53 -8.45 -3.16
N ASP A 35 -1.78 -7.41 -3.51
CA ASP A 35 -1.16 -7.25 -4.82
C ASP A 35 -0.19 -8.39 -5.18
N LEU A 36 0.41 -9.07 -4.18
CA LEU A 36 1.29 -10.22 -4.41
C LEU A 36 0.60 -11.42 -5.04
N GLU A 37 -0.73 -11.58 -4.87
CA GLU A 37 -1.47 -12.63 -5.59
C GLU A 37 -1.36 -12.45 -7.10
N ARG A 38 -1.41 -11.20 -7.57
CA ARG A 38 -1.32 -10.86 -9.00
C ARG A 38 0.15 -10.83 -9.43
N GLU A 39 0.99 -10.17 -8.65
CA GLU A 39 2.38 -9.87 -9.02
C GLU A 39 3.29 -11.09 -8.92
N GLY A 40 2.98 -12.02 -8.02
CA GLY A 40 3.65 -13.32 -7.90
C GLY A 40 3.46 -14.23 -9.12
N ASN A 41 2.61 -13.85 -10.08
CA ASN A 41 2.42 -14.55 -11.35
C ASN A 41 3.03 -13.82 -12.55
N VAL A 42 3.68 -12.66 -12.35
CA VAL A 42 4.29 -11.88 -13.42
C VAL A 42 5.78 -12.22 -13.51
N THR A 43 6.18 -12.99 -14.52
CA THR A 43 7.56 -13.45 -14.72
C THR A 43 8.59 -12.31 -14.66
N THR A 44 8.30 -11.17 -15.29
CA THR A 44 9.18 -10.00 -15.30
C THR A 44 9.36 -9.39 -13.89
N LEU A 45 8.33 -9.44 -13.04
CA LEU A 45 8.44 -8.95 -11.67
C LEU A 45 9.23 -9.93 -10.78
N LEU A 46 8.97 -11.23 -10.92
CA LEU A 46 9.70 -12.27 -10.20
C LEU A 46 11.19 -12.28 -10.55
N ALA A 47 11.55 -11.95 -11.79
CA ALA A 47 12.94 -11.88 -12.22
C ALA A 47 13.79 -10.90 -11.39
N TYR A 48 13.20 -9.86 -10.77
CA TYR A 48 13.91 -8.95 -9.86
C TYR A 48 14.43 -9.61 -8.57
N LEU A 49 13.98 -10.83 -8.25
CA LEU A 49 14.51 -11.59 -7.14
C LEU A 49 15.87 -12.23 -7.46
N GLU A 50 16.23 -12.35 -8.74
CA GLU A 50 17.52 -12.84 -9.17
C GLU A 50 18.65 -11.84 -8.85
N PRO A 51 19.88 -12.30 -8.56
CA PRO A 51 20.99 -11.43 -8.13
C PRO A 51 21.25 -10.25 -9.07
N ASP A 52 21.35 -10.50 -10.37
CA ASP A 52 21.87 -9.55 -11.36
C ASP A 52 20.82 -9.10 -12.39
N TYR A 53 19.55 -9.44 -12.16
CA TYR A 53 18.50 -9.05 -13.09
C TYR A 53 18.23 -7.54 -13.01
N SER A 54 18.22 -6.91 -14.17
CA SER A 54 17.75 -5.55 -14.38
C SER A 54 17.10 -5.44 -15.75
N GLN A 55 16.11 -4.56 -15.85
CA GLN A 55 15.53 -4.14 -17.13
C GLN A 55 16.24 -2.92 -17.73
N ASP A 56 17.24 -2.36 -17.03
CA ASP A 56 17.93 -1.12 -17.40
C ASP A 56 16.94 0.01 -17.72
N LEU A 57 15.95 0.22 -16.83
CA LEU A 57 14.89 1.20 -17.06
C LEU A 57 15.43 2.63 -17.16
N ILE A 58 16.53 2.94 -16.48
CA ILE A 58 17.21 4.23 -16.58
C ILE A 58 17.81 4.39 -17.99
N GLY A 59 18.61 3.43 -18.47
CA GLY A 59 19.20 3.47 -19.81
C GLY A 59 18.14 3.47 -20.92
N ARG A 60 16.99 2.83 -20.67
CA ARG A 60 15.86 2.74 -21.61
C ARG A 60 14.85 3.87 -21.50
N MET A 61 15.06 4.87 -20.64
CA MET A 61 14.11 5.96 -20.45
C MET A 61 13.69 6.65 -21.76
N PRO A 62 14.58 6.93 -22.74
CA PRO A 62 14.15 7.50 -24.02
C PRO A 62 13.18 6.61 -24.79
N ALA A 63 13.43 5.29 -24.81
CA ALA A 63 12.55 4.32 -25.47
C ALA A 63 11.21 4.19 -24.76
N VAL A 64 11.21 4.15 -23.41
CA VAL A 64 10.00 4.14 -22.59
C VAL A 64 9.16 5.40 -22.84
N GLN A 65 9.80 6.57 -22.89
CA GLN A 65 9.12 7.82 -23.18
C GLN A 65 8.57 7.88 -24.61
N ALA A 66 9.28 7.33 -25.60
CA ALA A 66 8.80 7.24 -26.97
C ALA A 66 7.58 6.32 -27.06
N ALA A 67 7.65 5.13 -26.46
CA ALA A 67 6.54 4.18 -26.42
C ALA A 67 5.32 4.75 -25.68
N LEU A 68 5.52 5.46 -24.57
CA LEU A 68 4.45 6.14 -23.83
C LEU A 68 3.80 7.23 -24.70
N ARG A 69 4.61 8.05 -25.38
CA ARG A 69 4.10 9.08 -26.31
C ARG A 69 3.29 8.47 -27.45
N GLU A 70 3.77 7.38 -28.04
CA GLU A 70 3.06 6.67 -29.11
C GLU A 70 1.75 6.04 -28.60
N TRP A 71 1.76 5.43 -27.42
CA TRP A 71 0.54 4.89 -26.81
C TRP A 71 -0.48 5.99 -26.47
N LEU A 72 -0.03 7.14 -25.98
CA LEU A 72 -0.88 8.30 -25.75
C LEU A 72 -1.44 8.85 -27.06
N ALA A 73 -0.63 8.93 -28.12
CA ALA A 73 -1.08 9.36 -29.45
C ALA A 73 -2.13 8.41 -30.05
N ARG A 74 -2.00 7.09 -29.83
CA ARG A 74 -3.00 6.08 -30.25
C ARG A 74 -4.31 6.14 -29.46
N GLN A 75 -4.28 6.69 -28.25
CA GLN A 75 -5.47 6.88 -27.43
C GLN A 75 -6.05 8.29 -27.51
N ALA A 76 -5.35 9.21 -28.17
CA ALA A 76 -5.93 10.50 -28.51
C ALA A 76 -7.10 10.26 -29.47
N PRO A 77 -8.29 10.79 -29.17
CA PRO A 77 -9.44 10.62 -30.04
C PRO A 77 -9.13 11.15 -31.44
N SER A 78 -9.47 10.36 -32.45
CA SER A 78 -9.23 10.65 -33.88
C SER A 78 -10.03 11.84 -34.41
N SER A 79 -11.02 12.32 -33.65
CA SER A 79 -11.88 13.46 -33.95
C SER A 79 -12.50 14.03 -32.67
N PRO A 80 -12.86 15.34 -32.62
CA PRO A 80 -13.63 15.93 -31.52
C PRO A 80 -14.94 15.17 -31.21
N ALA A 81 -15.53 14.50 -32.20
CA ALA A 81 -16.74 13.68 -32.02
C ALA A 81 -16.49 12.38 -31.22
N ASP A 82 -15.30 11.78 -31.35
CA ASP A 82 -14.89 10.61 -30.57
C ASP A 82 -14.55 11.01 -29.12
N GLU A 83 -14.08 12.24 -28.94
CA GLU A 83 -13.83 12.84 -27.63
C GLU A 83 -15.14 13.07 -26.87
N ASP A 84 -16.18 13.58 -27.54
CA ASP A 84 -17.53 13.76 -26.98
C ASP A 84 -18.19 12.44 -26.59
N LEU A 85 -18.09 11.39 -27.42
CA LEU A 85 -18.62 10.05 -27.09
C LEU A 85 -17.87 9.42 -25.90
N GLY A 86 -16.54 9.60 -25.83
CA GLY A 86 -15.71 9.16 -24.72
C GLY A 86 -15.95 9.94 -23.42
N LEU A 87 -16.20 11.26 -23.54
CA LEU A 87 -16.57 12.14 -22.44
C LEU A 87 -17.98 11.84 -21.93
N GLU A 88 -18.95 11.53 -22.80
CA GLU A 88 -20.30 11.10 -22.39
C GLU A 88 -20.28 9.76 -21.65
N GLN A 89 -19.53 8.76 -22.13
CA GLN A 89 -19.39 7.49 -21.40
C GLN A 89 -18.61 7.63 -20.09
N LYS A 90 -17.53 8.45 -20.06
CA LYS A 90 -16.78 8.75 -18.84
C LYS A 90 -17.60 9.56 -17.86
N THR A 91 -18.40 10.52 -18.33
CA THR A 91 -19.31 11.31 -17.48
C THR A 91 -20.51 10.50 -17.02
N ALA A 92 -21.04 9.55 -17.81
CA ALA A 92 -22.06 8.61 -17.33
C ALA A 92 -21.49 7.71 -16.22
N ARG A 93 -20.31 7.13 -16.42
CA ARG A 93 -19.62 6.33 -15.39
C ARG A 93 -19.21 7.14 -14.17
N SER A 94 -18.79 8.40 -14.36
CA SER A 94 -18.41 9.30 -13.26
C SER A 94 -19.62 9.89 -12.55
N LYS A 95 -20.77 10.07 -13.22
CA LYS A 95 -22.06 10.44 -12.61
C LYS A 95 -22.64 9.28 -11.83
N VAL A 96 -22.54 8.04 -12.31
CA VAL A 96 -22.92 6.85 -11.54
C VAL A 96 -21.98 6.65 -10.35
N ARG A 97 -20.67 6.74 -10.55
CA ARG A 97 -19.71 6.73 -9.42
C ARG A 97 -19.93 7.90 -8.49
N GLY A 98 -20.23 9.09 -9.00
CA GLY A 98 -20.47 10.31 -8.25
C GLY A 98 -21.76 10.22 -7.46
N ALA A 99 -22.82 9.61 -8.00
CA ALA A 99 -24.05 9.31 -7.30
C ALA A 99 -23.84 8.26 -6.21
N VAL A 100 -23.06 7.20 -6.48
CA VAL A 100 -22.68 6.21 -5.46
C VAL A 100 -21.79 6.83 -4.38
N THR A 101 -20.84 7.69 -4.76
CA THR A 101 -19.92 8.38 -3.85
C THR A 101 -20.68 9.42 -3.03
N LEU A 102 -21.65 10.12 -3.62
CA LEU A 102 -22.52 11.08 -2.95
C LEU A 102 -23.51 10.37 -2.02
N GLN A 103 -24.08 9.23 -2.43
CA GLN A 103 -24.90 8.39 -1.55
C GLN A 103 -24.10 7.84 -0.38
N HIS A 104 -22.87 7.37 -0.62
CA HIS A 104 -21.95 6.97 0.44
C HIS A 104 -21.59 8.15 1.36
N THR A 105 -21.22 9.30 0.80
CA THR A 105 -20.88 10.50 1.56
C THR A 105 -22.09 11.00 2.37
N LEU A 106 -23.30 10.96 1.80
CA LEU A 106 -24.54 11.30 2.49
C LEU A 106 -24.92 10.27 3.56
N ALA A 107 -24.66 8.97 3.34
CA ALA A 107 -24.86 7.93 4.36
C ALA A 107 -23.87 8.07 5.53
N LEU A 108 -22.64 8.49 5.24
CA LEU A 108 -21.64 8.84 6.25
C LEU A 108 -22.05 10.11 7.03
N LEU A 109 -22.54 11.15 6.35
CA LEU A 109 -23.02 12.39 6.98
C LEU A 109 -24.32 12.21 7.77
N LYS A 110 -25.21 11.30 7.34
CA LYS A 110 -26.48 11.01 8.03
C LYS A 110 -26.35 10.02 9.18
N GLY A 111 -25.16 9.48 9.44
CA GLY A 111 -24.94 8.49 10.50
C GLY A 111 -25.72 7.19 10.34
N THR A 112 -26.34 6.95 9.17
CA THR A 112 -27.13 5.75 8.87
C THR A 112 -26.27 4.61 8.35
N TRP A 113 -25.00 4.87 8.03
CA TRP A 113 -24.01 3.82 7.88
C TRP A 113 -23.67 3.25 9.25
N ASP A 114 -24.28 2.11 9.59
CA ASP A 114 -23.86 1.31 10.73
C ASP A 114 -22.47 0.75 10.44
N GLY A 115 -21.44 1.52 10.81
CA GLY A 115 -20.03 1.14 10.76
C GLY A 115 -19.67 0.02 11.73
N SER A 116 -20.62 -0.78 12.22
CA SER A 116 -20.43 -1.95 13.08
C SER A 116 -19.70 -3.13 12.40
N THR A 117 -18.71 -2.85 11.54
CA THR A 117 -17.62 -3.80 11.27
C THR A 117 -16.57 -3.83 12.39
N GLY A 118 -16.84 -3.15 13.51
CA GLY A 118 -16.18 -3.38 14.80
C GLY A 118 -16.88 -4.42 15.70
N SER A 119 -17.90 -5.14 15.22
CA SER A 119 -18.56 -6.20 16.02
C SER A 119 -17.72 -7.48 16.11
N GLU A 120 -17.93 -8.29 17.15
CA GLU A 120 -17.30 -9.62 17.26
C GLU A 120 -17.58 -10.49 16.04
N ALA A 121 -18.75 -10.33 15.43
CA ALA A 121 -19.13 -10.99 14.18
C ALA A 121 -18.21 -10.59 13.02
N GLY A 122 -17.83 -9.31 12.91
CA GLY A 122 -16.86 -8.83 11.93
C GLY A 122 -15.48 -9.47 12.15
N SER A 123 -14.99 -9.45 13.39
CA SER A 123 -13.71 -10.06 13.77
C SER A 123 -13.68 -11.59 13.55
N ARG A 124 -14.82 -12.27 13.73
CA ARG A 124 -14.96 -13.71 13.47
C ARG A 124 -14.94 -14.02 11.98
N ARG A 125 -15.70 -13.29 11.16
CA ARG A 125 -15.72 -13.44 9.70
C ARG A 125 -14.34 -13.22 9.08
N GLU A 126 -13.56 -12.30 9.62
CA GLU A 126 -12.19 -12.05 9.17
C GLU A 126 -11.25 -13.23 9.49
N ARG A 127 -11.34 -13.79 10.70
CA ARG A 127 -10.59 -15.01 11.07
C ARG A 127 -10.96 -16.23 10.22
N GLU A 128 -12.25 -16.43 9.97
CA GLU A 128 -12.73 -17.51 9.11
C GLU A 128 -12.26 -17.30 7.66
N ARG A 129 -12.22 -16.05 7.17
CA ARG A 129 -11.64 -15.73 5.87
C ARG A 129 -10.15 -16.02 5.83
N TYR A 130 -9.40 -15.63 6.86
CA TYR A 130 -7.98 -15.95 6.95
C TYR A 130 -7.73 -17.45 6.89
N ALA A 131 -8.44 -18.22 7.72
CA ALA A 131 -8.29 -19.67 7.79
C ALA A 131 -8.53 -20.34 6.44
N ARG A 132 -9.50 -19.86 5.65
CA ARG A 132 -9.79 -20.38 4.30
C ARG A 132 -8.70 -20.13 3.27
N HIS A 133 -7.91 -19.08 3.45
CA HIS A 133 -6.88 -18.66 2.49
C HIS A 133 -5.47 -18.74 3.08
N ARG A 134 -5.31 -19.45 4.20
CA ARG A 134 -4.08 -19.46 4.98
C ARG A 134 -2.88 -19.85 4.12
N GLU A 135 -2.97 -20.96 3.39
CA GLU A 135 -1.88 -21.44 2.53
C GLU A 135 -1.48 -20.42 1.47
N ALA A 136 -2.46 -19.79 0.83
CA ALA A 136 -2.22 -18.76 -0.18
C ALA A 136 -1.56 -17.50 0.43
N VAL A 137 -2.01 -17.09 1.62
CA VAL A 137 -1.41 -15.98 2.37
C VAL A 137 0.00 -16.33 2.86
N ASP A 138 0.25 -17.57 3.27
CA ASP A 138 1.57 -18.04 3.67
C ASP A 138 2.54 -18.02 2.47
N GLY A 139 2.07 -18.39 1.27
CA GLY A 139 2.82 -18.22 0.03
C GLY A 139 3.13 -16.76 -0.31
N ASP A 140 2.16 -15.86 -0.15
CA ASP A 140 2.36 -14.41 -0.33
C ASP A 140 3.36 -13.85 0.69
N LEU A 141 3.31 -14.31 1.95
CA LEU A 141 4.29 -13.95 2.99
C LEU A 141 5.71 -14.41 2.64
N GLN A 142 5.88 -15.62 2.10
CA GLN A 142 7.18 -16.10 1.65
C GLN A 142 7.73 -15.26 0.49
N LEU A 143 6.89 -14.89 -0.47
CA LEU A 143 7.29 -14.00 -1.57
C LEU A 143 7.66 -12.61 -1.06
N PHE A 144 6.89 -12.08 -0.11
CA PHE A 144 7.16 -10.81 0.54
C PHE A 144 8.51 -10.84 1.29
N GLU A 145 8.78 -11.90 2.05
CA GLU A 145 10.05 -12.10 2.76
C GLU A 145 11.24 -12.08 1.79
N ARG A 146 11.15 -12.85 0.70
CA ARG A 146 12.19 -12.88 -0.33
C ARG A 146 12.43 -11.48 -0.93
N SER A 147 11.36 -10.74 -1.18
CA SER A 147 11.42 -9.37 -1.69
C SER A 147 12.10 -8.43 -0.71
N LEU A 148 11.77 -8.49 0.59
CA LEU A 148 12.41 -7.70 1.64
C LEU A 148 13.89 -8.05 1.81
N ARG A 149 14.26 -9.34 1.78
CA ARG A 149 15.67 -9.77 1.85
C ARG A 149 16.49 -9.23 0.68
N LYS A 150 15.93 -9.29 -0.53
CA LYS A 150 16.56 -8.71 -1.73
C LYS A 150 16.71 -7.20 -1.59
N ALA A 151 15.65 -6.50 -1.18
CA ALA A 151 15.68 -5.06 -0.97
C ALA A 151 16.72 -4.65 0.08
N HIS A 152 16.73 -5.33 1.23
CA HIS A 152 17.72 -5.11 2.29
C HIS A 152 19.15 -5.26 1.77
N THR A 153 19.43 -6.33 1.04
CA THR A 153 20.75 -6.58 0.44
C THR A 153 21.17 -5.42 -0.46
N LEU A 154 20.29 -4.99 -1.37
CA LEU A 154 20.57 -3.89 -2.29
C LEU A 154 20.80 -2.56 -1.54
N ILE A 155 20.01 -2.27 -0.51
CA ILE A 155 20.15 -1.06 0.32
C ILE A 155 21.51 -1.07 1.04
N ARG A 156 21.87 -2.18 1.68
CA ARG A 156 23.12 -2.31 2.45
C ARG A 156 24.37 -2.28 1.57
N GLN A 157 24.31 -2.83 0.35
CA GLN A 157 25.39 -2.71 -0.64
C GLN A 157 25.71 -1.25 -1.02
N ARG A 158 24.79 -0.32 -0.77
CA ARG A 158 24.99 1.13 -0.96
C ARG A 158 25.29 1.88 0.33
N SER A 159 25.58 1.16 1.41
CA SER A 159 25.77 1.71 2.75
C SER A 159 24.59 2.54 3.26
N ALA A 160 23.43 2.41 2.64
CA ALA A 160 22.21 3.08 3.06
C ALA A 160 21.60 2.34 4.26
N ARG A 161 20.83 3.08 5.06
CA ARG A 161 20.09 2.55 6.21
C ARG A 161 18.70 2.05 5.76
N PRO A 162 18.35 0.78 6.01
CA PRO A 162 17.03 0.23 5.68
C PRO A 162 16.03 0.51 6.80
N VAL A 163 14.97 1.26 6.50
CA VAL A 163 13.85 1.52 7.43
C VAL A 163 12.58 0.91 6.88
N PHE A 164 11.80 0.24 7.72
CA PHE A 164 10.50 -0.31 7.39
C PHE A 164 9.42 0.48 8.13
N LEU A 165 8.64 1.27 7.39
CA LEU A 165 7.56 2.10 7.92
C LEU A 165 6.22 1.42 7.72
N TYR A 166 5.62 0.97 8.82
CA TYR A 166 4.31 0.34 8.83
C TYR A 166 3.20 1.38 8.97
N LEU A 167 2.24 1.36 8.05
CA LEU A 167 1.08 2.23 8.00
C LEU A 167 -0.20 1.44 8.34
N PRO A 168 -0.85 1.74 9.47
CA PRO A 168 -2.07 1.03 9.85
C PRO A 168 -3.23 1.41 8.94
N SER A 169 -4.09 0.44 8.63
CA SER A 169 -5.40 0.75 8.09
C SER A 169 -6.36 1.15 9.21
N ILE A 170 -7.47 1.80 8.86
CA ILE A 170 -8.48 2.17 9.86
C ILE A 170 -9.08 0.94 10.54
N GLU A 171 -9.17 -0.17 9.81
CA GLU A 171 -9.69 -1.45 10.29
C GLU A 171 -8.88 -1.96 11.49
N SER A 172 -7.58 -1.65 11.59
CA SER A 172 -6.75 -1.97 12.75
C SER A 172 -7.19 -1.31 14.06
N PHE A 173 -8.01 -0.25 13.98
CA PHE A 173 -8.56 0.44 15.15
C PHE A 173 -10.05 0.13 15.37
N LEU A 174 -10.76 -0.33 14.34
CA LEU A 174 -12.18 -0.67 14.44
C LEU A 174 -12.41 -2.09 14.99
N ARG A 175 -11.45 -3.01 14.86
CA ARG A 175 -11.58 -4.40 15.33
C ARG A 175 -11.76 -4.48 16.84
N SER A 176 -12.84 -5.11 17.29
CA SER A 176 -13.20 -5.30 18.71
C SER A 176 -12.24 -6.19 19.50
N ARG A 177 -11.51 -7.09 18.83
CA ARG A 177 -10.65 -8.10 19.50
C ARG A 177 -9.27 -8.25 18.89
N GLY A 178 -8.69 -7.18 18.35
CA GLY A 178 -7.25 -7.12 18.22
C GLY A 178 -6.71 -6.75 16.84
N GLU A 179 -5.38 -6.67 16.87
CA GLU A 179 -4.47 -6.25 15.81
C GLU A 179 -4.72 -6.96 14.48
N HIS A 180 -4.29 -6.32 13.39
CA HIS A 180 -4.26 -6.97 12.09
C HIS A 180 -3.54 -8.33 12.18
N PRO A 181 -4.13 -9.42 11.66
CA PRO A 181 -3.63 -10.78 11.90
C PRO A 181 -2.20 -11.00 11.40
N LEU A 182 -1.79 -10.24 10.37
CA LEU A 182 -0.44 -10.31 9.83
C LEU A 182 0.53 -9.29 10.42
N ARG A 183 0.10 -8.34 11.28
CA ARG A 183 0.96 -7.24 11.74
C ARG A 183 2.24 -7.78 12.37
N ASN A 184 2.11 -8.66 13.36
CA ASN A 184 3.25 -9.15 14.12
C ASN A 184 4.18 -10.01 13.25
N SER A 185 3.62 -10.78 12.31
CA SER A 185 4.40 -11.53 11.32
C SER A 185 5.20 -10.61 10.40
N VAL A 186 4.58 -9.55 9.87
CA VAL A 186 5.22 -8.60 8.96
C VAL A 186 6.29 -7.77 9.67
N LEU A 187 5.97 -7.20 10.84
CA LEU A 187 6.93 -6.39 11.60
C LEU A 187 8.11 -7.24 12.10
N GLY A 188 7.81 -8.43 12.65
CA GLY A 188 8.85 -9.36 13.11
C GLY A 188 9.75 -9.85 11.97
N MET A 189 9.18 -10.08 10.78
CA MET A 189 9.93 -10.43 9.58
C MET A 189 10.87 -9.29 9.15
N ALA A 190 10.35 -8.06 9.03
CA ALA A 190 11.18 -6.90 8.67
C ALA A 190 12.33 -6.68 9.68
N GLN A 191 12.02 -6.78 10.97
CA GLN A 191 13.02 -6.68 12.03
C GLN A 191 14.08 -7.79 11.95
N THR A 192 13.66 -9.04 11.73
CA THR A 192 14.57 -10.20 11.60
C THR A 192 15.51 -10.06 10.39
N ILE A 193 15.02 -9.46 9.30
CA ILE A 193 15.83 -9.20 8.09
C ILE A 193 16.87 -8.10 8.35
N GLY A 194 16.65 -7.23 9.34
CA GLY A 194 17.57 -6.14 9.70
C GLY A 194 17.08 -4.74 9.33
N PHE A 195 15.79 -4.56 9.06
CA PHE A 195 15.22 -3.22 8.95
C PHE A 195 15.03 -2.59 10.33
N GLU A 196 15.28 -1.28 10.43
CA GLU A 196 14.76 -0.48 11.52
C GLU A 196 13.24 -0.33 11.33
N VAL A 197 12.45 -0.85 12.26
CA VAL A 197 11.00 -0.91 12.14
C VAL A 197 10.35 0.26 12.86
N ILE A 198 9.47 0.96 12.15
CA ILE A 198 8.65 2.05 12.68
C ILE A 198 7.19 1.69 12.52
N ASP A 199 6.48 1.64 13.63
CA ASP A 199 5.06 1.33 13.64
C ASP A 199 4.20 2.59 13.89
N MET A 200 3.57 3.09 12.83
CA MET A 200 2.66 4.23 12.94
C MET A 200 1.39 3.90 13.74
N ARG A 201 1.02 2.63 13.89
CA ARG A 201 -0.11 2.23 14.74
C ARG A 201 0.13 2.63 16.18
N ASP A 202 1.31 2.33 16.70
CA ASP A 202 1.66 2.64 18.09
C ASP A 202 1.74 4.15 18.30
N ILE A 203 2.27 4.87 17.31
CA ILE A 203 2.28 6.35 17.30
C ILE A 203 0.85 6.90 17.35
N PHE A 204 -0.07 6.37 16.54
CA PHE A 204 -1.47 6.80 16.51
C PHE A 204 -2.23 6.41 17.78
N LEU A 205 -1.94 5.27 18.40
CA LEU A 205 -2.56 4.87 19.67
C LEU A 205 -2.15 5.79 20.82
N ARG A 206 -0.88 6.21 20.86
CA ARG A 206 -0.37 7.11 21.92
C ARG A 206 -1.04 8.47 21.96
N THR A 207 -1.76 8.89 20.91
CA THR A 207 -2.52 10.14 20.91
C THR A 207 -3.80 10.07 21.73
N GLY A 208 -4.27 8.86 22.10
CA GLY A 208 -5.58 8.63 22.72
C GLY A 208 -6.77 8.80 21.78
N GLN A 209 -6.56 9.38 20.59
CA GLN A 209 -7.58 9.64 19.57
C GLN A 209 -7.07 9.15 18.19
N PRO A 210 -6.97 7.82 17.98
CA PRO A 210 -6.37 7.28 16.77
C PRO A 210 -7.16 7.63 15.51
N PHE A 211 -8.48 7.80 15.61
CA PHE A 211 -9.36 8.10 14.47
C PHE A 211 -9.17 9.52 13.90
N ASP A 212 -8.60 10.46 14.66
CA ASP A 212 -8.31 11.80 14.14
C ASP A 212 -7.24 11.78 13.04
N ASN A 213 -6.46 10.70 12.97
CA ASN A 213 -5.49 10.47 11.90
C ASN A 213 -6.14 10.05 10.58
N TYR A 214 -7.45 9.80 10.56
CA TYR A 214 -8.17 9.35 9.37
C TYR A 214 -9.17 10.41 8.91
N ALA A 215 -9.21 10.63 7.59
CA ALA A 215 -10.23 11.47 6.99
C ALA A 215 -11.60 10.87 7.32
N PHE A 216 -12.55 11.69 7.77
CA PHE A 216 -13.88 11.23 8.21
C PHE A 216 -13.86 10.30 9.45
N GLY A 217 -12.81 10.35 10.27
CA GLY A 217 -12.75 9.63 11.54
C GLY A 217 -12.89 8.12 11.35
N ARG A 218 -13.88 7.51 12.00
CA ARG A 218 -14.17 6.07 11.97
C ARG A 218 -14.63 5.52 10.61
N HIS A 219 -14.85 6.39 9.63
CA HIS A 219 -15.56 6.05 8.40
C HIS A 219 -14.74 6.19 7.10
N GLY A 220 -13.51 6.71 7.16
CA GLY A 220 -12.66 6.84 5.98
C GLY A 220 -11.49 5.88 5.94
N GLY A 221 -10.96 5.62 4.75
CA GLY A 221 -9.81 4.73 4.53
C GLY A 221 -8.48 5.45 4.31
N HIS A 222 -8.49 6.78 4.23
CA HIS A 222 -7.30 7.61 4.00
C HIS A 222 -6.94 8.39 5.26
N PHE A 223 -5.68 8.79 5.38
CA PHE A 223 -5.26 9.66 6.47
C PHE A 223 -5.88 11.06 6.32
N SER A 224 -6.14 11.71 7.45
CA SER A 224 -6.49 13.13 7.52
C SER A 224 -5.24 13.99 7.29
N PRO A 225 -5.36 15.32 7.14
CA PRO A 225 -4.21 16.20 7.17
C PRO A 225 -3.33 16.01 8.42
N LEU A 226 -3.95 15.77 9.58
CA LEU A 226 -3.24 15.46 10.83
C LEU A 226 -2.50 14.12 10.76
N GLY A 227 -3.13 13.08 10.21
CA GLY A 227 -2.49 11.78 10.01
C GLY A 227 -1.28 11.87 9.08
N HIS A 228 -1.42 12.57 7.95
CA HIS A 228 -0.32 12.84 7.04
C HIS A 228 0.81 13.64 7.71
N ALA A 229 0.48 14.69 8.47
CA ALA A 229 1.47 15.49 9.19
C ALA A 229 2.27 14.64 10.21
N ARG A 230 1.61 13.73 10.93
CA ARG A 230 2.30 12.83 11.88
C ARG A 230 3.21 11.82 11.19
N VAL A 231 2.79 11.26 10.06
CA VAL A 231 3.65 10.39 9.25
C VAL A 231 4.87 11.17 8.74
N ALA A 232 4.66 12.37 8.21
CA ALA A 232 5.73 13.25 7.75
C ALA A 232 6.72 13.60 8.88
N GLN A 233 6.21 14.01 10.04
CA GLN A 233 7.03 14.30 11.22
C GLN A 233 7.85 13.08 11.67
N THR A 234 7.27 11.87 11.60
CA THR A 234 7.99 10.64 11.92
C THR A 234 9.11 10.39 10.92
N ILE A 235 8.85 10.59 9.62
CA ILE A 235 9.88 10.48 8.58
C ILE A 235 10.99 11.52 8.79
N GLU A 236 10.66 12.77 9.12
CA GLU A 236 11.63 13.83 9.43
C GLU A 236 12.54 13.45 10.61
N GLN A 237 11.98 12.91 11.68
CA GLN A 237 12.74 12.44 12.85
C GLN A 237 13.73 11.34 12.46
N VAL A 238 13.34 10.43 11.58
CA VAL A 238 14.21 9.35 11.09
C VAL A 238 15.33 9.88 10.20
N LEU A 239 15.03 10.89 9.37
CA LEU A 239 16.02 11.52 8.50
C LEU A 239 17.14 12.21 9.29
N VAL A 240 16.83 12.80 10.46
CA VAL A 240 17.82 13.52 11.28
C VAL A 240 18.47 12.65 12.37
N SER A 241 17.95 11.45 12.63
CA SER A 241 18.49 10.56 13.66
C SER A 241 19.72 9.82 13.12
N PRO A 242 20.86 9.83 13.82
CA PRO A 242 22.03 9.04 13.43
C PRO A 242 21.70 7.54 13.46
N ALA A 243 22.41 6.76 12.66
CA ALA A 243 22.29 5.30 12.69
C ALA A 243 22.71 4.79 14.09
N ASN A 244 21.80 4.08 14.77
CA ASN A 244 22.09 3.36 16.02
C ASN A 244 22.98 2.15 15.78
#